data_AF-A0A652KUA6-F1
#
_entry.id   AF-A0A652KUA6-F1
#
_cell.length_a   1.000
_cell.length_b   1.000
_cell.length_c   1.000
_cell.angle_alpha   90.00
_cell.angle_beta   90.00
_cell.angle_gamma   90.00
#
_symmetry.space_group_name_H-M   'P 1'
#
loop_
_entity.id
_entity.type
_entity.pdbx_description
1 polymer ?
#
loop_
_entity_poly.entity_id
_entity_poly.type
_entity_poly.pdbx_seq_one_letter_code
_entity_poly.pdbx_strand_id
1 'polypeptide(L)'
;MLRRTAHLLLGIVMTMAFAIGGAVVTAGTAQADGCFTWTRTLSSGATGNDVTQLQIRVAGYPGYNSVLAVDGSYGPATTAAVKRFQSAYGLAADGVAGPATQAKLYALQDDDCTPVNFTYPELNKCNSTWAGGAVAAGTAKANALSSMWKLQALRHALGDQSIRVTSGFRSTSCNSAVGGATNSRHLYGDAVDLGAGPHSLCTIAKQARNHGFNGILGPGYAGHSDHIHVNQGPSHFWSASQCGI
;
A
#
# COMPACT_ATOMS: atom_id res chain seq x y z
N MET A 1 -47.75 -39.69 70.74
CA MET A 1 -46.85 -39.00 71.70
C MET A 1 -46.31 -37.74 71.04
N LEU A 2 -46.21 -36.66 71.83
CA LEU A 2 -45.49 -35.37 71.69
C LEU A 2 -44.54 -35.21 70.48
N ARG A 3 -44.31 -34.06 69.82
CA ARG A 3 -44.57 -32.63 70.11
C ARG A 3 -44.30 -31.83 68.81
N ARG A 4 -44.89 -30.63 68.74
CA ARG A 4 -44.69 -29.55 67.76
C ARG A 4 -43.23 -29.09 67.67
N THR A 5 -42.81 -28.59 66.50
CA THR A 5 -42.19 -27.25 66.35
C THR A 5 -42.11 -26.86 64.87
N ALA A 6 -42.82 -25.79 64.52
CA ALA A 6 -42.57 -24.98 63.34
C ALA A 6 -41.42 -24.02 63.66
N HIS A 7 -40.45 -23.91 62.76
CA HIS A 7 -39.56 -22.75 62.72
C HIS A 7 -39.46 -22.27 61.27
N LEU A 8 -40.06 -21.09 61.05
CA LEU A 8 -39.74 -20.18 59.96
C LEU A 8 -38.23 -19.95 59.96
N LEU A 9 -37.58 -20.16 58.82
CA LEU A 9 -36.30 -19.51 58.51
C LEU A 9 -36.47 -18.70 57.23
N LEU A 10 -36.39 -17.40 57.45
CA LEU A 10 -36.32 -16.31 56.51
C LEU A 10 -35.01 -16.38 55.72
N GLY A 11 -35.09 -16.17 54.40
CA GLY A 11 -34.11 -15.39 53.63
C GLY A 11 -32.77 -16.03 53.32
N ILE A 12 -32.50 -16.25 52.03
CA ILE A 12 -31.81 -15.28 51.14
C ILE A 12 -31.88 -15.88 49.74
N VAL A 13 -32.68 -15.25 48.85
CA VAL A 13 -32.60 -15.50 47.41
C VAL A 13 -31.42 -14.72 46.90
N MET A 14 -30.33 -15.40 46.56
CA MET A 14 -29.16 -14.79 45.93
C MET A 14 -29.48 -14.58 44.45
N THR A 15 -30.09 -13.45 44.11
CA THR A 15 -30.23 -13.00 42.71
C THR A 15 -28.84 -12.60 42.21
N MET A 16 -28.17 -13.47 41.46
CA MET A 16 -27.05 -13.05 40.61
C MET A 16 -27.59 -12.21 39.46
N ALA A 17 -27.48 -10.89 39.59
CA ALA A 17 -27.61 -9.99 38.46
C ALA A 17 -26.36 -10.15 37.58
N PHE A 18 -26.49 -10.90 36.49
CA PHE A 18 -25.50 -10.90 35.41
C PHE A 18 -25.61 -9.54 34.68
N ALA A 19 -24.82 -8.56 35.11
CA ALA A 19 -24.62 -7.35 34.35
C ALA A 19 -23.78 -7.72 33.12
N ILE A 20 -24.44 -7.95 31.98
CA ILE A 20 -23.77 -7.99 30.68
C ILE A 20 -23.32 -6.56 30.40
N GLY A 21 -22.13 -6.22 30.87
CA GLY A 21 -21.42 -5.02 30.44
C GLY A 21 -21.06 -5.20 28.97
N GLY A 22 -21.98 -4.82 28.09
CA GLY A 22 -21.66 -4.62 26.69
C GLY A 22 -20.60 -3.52 26.62
N ALA A 23 -19.35 -3.90 26.42
CA ALA A 23 -18.33 -2.96 26.02
C ALA A 23 -18.77 -2.41 24.67
N VAL A 24 -19.36 -1.21 24.70
CA VAL A 24 -19.54 -0.41 23.50
C VAL A 24 -18.13 -0.09 23.06
N VAL A 25 -17.62 -0.85 22.09
CA VAL A 25 -16.35 -0.52 21.43
C VAL A 25 -16.66 0.76 20.68
N THR A 26 -16.43 1.91 21.32
CA THR A 26 -16.40 3.18 20.61
C THR A 26 -15.26 3.03 19.62
N ALA A 27 -15.60 2.83 18.35
CA ALA A 27 -14.65 2.96 17.27
C ALA A 27 -14.04 4.35 17.45
N GLY A 28 -12.79 4.39 17.93
CA GLY A 28 -12.07 5.64 18.13
C GLY A 28 -12.17 6.43 16.83
N THR A 29 -12.39 7.74 16.94
CA THR A 29 -12.29 8.64 15.81
C THR A 29 -11.02 8.28 15.06
N ALA A 30 -11.17 7.84 13.80
CA ALA A 30 -10.06 7.64 12.88
C ALA A 30 -9.07 8.77 13.11
N GLN A 31 -7.84 8.43 13.54
CA GLN A 31 -6.84 9.47 13.77
C GLN A 31 -6.75 10.29 12.49
N ALA A 32 -6.94 11.60 12.62
CA ALA A 32 -6.58 12.52 11.57
C ALA A 32 -5.06 12.38 11.41
N ASP A 33 -4.66 11.66 10.38
CA ASP A 33 -3.27 11.58 9.95
C ASP A 33 -2.84 12.94 9.40
N GLY A 34 -1.59 13.36 9.67
CA GLY A 34 -1.02 14.61 9.18
C GLY A 34 -1.10 14.80 7.66
N CYS A 35 -1.24 13.70 6.91
CA CYS A 35 -1.37 13.71 5.46
C CYS A 35 -2.81 13.93 4.94
N PHE A 36 -3.74 13.03 5.26
CA PHE A 36 -5.08 13.02 4.68
C PHE A 36 -6.07 12.29 5.59
N THR A 37 -7.29 12.81 5.73
CA THR A 37 -8.37 12.18 6.51
C THR A 37 -9.59 11.95 5.62
N TRP A 38 -10.04 10.70 5.51
CA TRP A 38 -11.34 10.36 4.91
C TRP A 38 -12.46 10.70 5.89
N THR A 39 -13.43 11.49 5.43
CA THR A 39 -14.58 11.97 6.25
C THR A 39 -15.87 11.20 5.97
N ARG A 40 -15.86 10.27 5.01
CA ARG A 40 -17.01 9.46 4.61
C ARG A 40 -16.58 8.06 4.16
N THR A 41 -17.54 7.13 4.13
CA THR A 41 -17.37 5.83 3.49
C THR A 41 -17.37 5.99 1.97
N LEU A 42 -16.45 5.30 1.28
CA LEU A 42 -16.37 5.28 -0.19
C LEU A 42 -16.78 3.91 -0.74
N SER A 43 -17.58 3.92 -1.80
CA SER A 43 -18.03 2.73 -2.51
C SER A 43 -18.30 3.04 -3.98
N SER A 44 -18.71 2.03 -4.76
CA SER A 44 -18.97 2.16 -6.20
C SER A 44 -19.83 3.39 -6.54
N GLY A 45 -19.37 4.18 -7.52
CA GLY A 45 -20.01 5.41 -7.96
C GLY A 45 -19.57 6.68 -7.21
N ALA A 46 -18.84 6.56 -6.10
CA ALA A 46 -18.22 7.72 -5.47
C ALA A 46 -17.19 8.38 -6.40
N THR A 47 -17.12 9.70 -6.37
CA THR A 47 -16.09 10.48 -7.07
C THR A 47 -15.48 11.52 -6.13
N GLY A 48 -14.30 12.04 -6.49
CA GLY A 48 -13.66 13.17 -5.80
C GLY A 48 -12.22 12.90 -5.35
N ASN A 49 -11.60 13.90 -4.72
CA ASN A 49 -10.23 13.81 -4.26
C ASN A 49 -10.02 12.70 -3.21
N ASP A 50 -11.01 12.42 -2.37
CA ASP A 50 -10.95 11.31 -1.41
C ASP A 50 -10.87 9.93 -2.08
N VAL A 51 -11.49 9.77 -3.25
CA VAL A 51 -11.34 8.59 -4.11
C VAL A 51 -9.95 8.55 -4.75
N THR A 52 -9.44 9.69 -5.23
CA THR A 52 -8.06 9.79 -5.75
C THR A 52 -7.05 9.37 -4.68
N GLN A 53 -7.21 9.88 -3.46
CA GLN A 53 -6.35 9.51 -2.34
C GLN A 53 -6.44 8.01 -2.05
N LEU A 54 -7.64 7.43 -2.03
CA LEU A 54 -7.82 5.99 -1.83
C LEU A 54 -7.11 5.18 -2.93
N GLN A 55 -7.30 5.53 -4.20
CA GLN A 55 -6.68 4.85 -5.34
C GLN A 55 -5.16 4.83 -5.25
N ILE A 56 -4.52 5.91 -4.78
CA ILE A 56 -3.07 5.94 -4.53
C ILE A 56 -2.67 4.85 -3.52
N ARG A 57 -3.40 4.74 -2.40
CA ARG A 57 -3.07 3.79 -1.32
C ARG A 57 -3.27 2.34 -1.74
N VAL A 58 -4.27 2.08 -2.58
CA VAL A 58 -4.56 0.74 -3.09
C VAL A 58 -3.95 0.46 -4.47
N ALA A 59 -3.05 1.33 -4.97
CA ALA A 59 -2.43 1.20 -6.28
C ALA A 59 -1.59 -0.07 -6.45
N GLY A 60 -1.16 -0.68 -5.33
CA GLY A 60 -0.46 -1.97 -5.27
C GLY A 60 -1.35 -3.21 -5.31
N TYR A 61 -2.67 -3.07 -5.46
CA TYR A 61 -3.64 -4.17 -5.50
C TYR A 61 -4.46 -4.30 -6.80
N PRO A 62 -3.93 -3.98 -8.00
CA PRO A 62 -4.71 -4.07 -9.23
C PRO A 62 -4.95 -5.53 -9.66
N GLY A 63 -4.08 -6.46 -9.23
CA GLY A 63 -4.03 -7.84 -9.69
C GLY A 63 -2.90 -8.06 -10.70
N TYR A 64 -2.75 -9.31 -11.16
CA TYR A 64 -1.74 -9.69 -12.13
C TYR A 64 -1.87 -8.90 -13.43
N ASN A 65 -0.75 -8.38 -13.94
CA ASN A 65 -0.68 -7.71 -15.25
C ASN A 65 -1.74 -6.59 -15.40
N SER A 66 -1.91 -5.79 -14.34
CA SER A 66 -2.92 -4.74 -14.28
C SER A 66 -2.35 -3.51 -13.59
N VAL A 67 -2.84 -2.33 -13.94
CA VAL A 67 -2.51 -1.06 -13.29
C VAL A 67 -3.81 -0.36 -12.92
N LEU A 68 -3.94 0.08 -11.67
CA LEU A 68 -5.10 0.84 -11.23
C LEU A 68 -4.97 2.29 -11.71
N ALA A 69 -6.01 2.80 -12.38
CA ALA A 69 -6.11 4.22 -12.71
C ALA A 69 -6.37 5.05 -11.45
N VAL A 70 -5.70 6.20 -11.34
CA VAL A 70 -5.91 7.19 -10.29
C VAL A 70 -6.67 8.36 -10.90
N ASP A 71 -7.97 8.17 -11.10
CA ASP A 71 -8.87 9.07 -11.85
C ASP A 71 -9.92 9.75 -10.96
N GLY A 72 -9.92 9.46 -9.66
CA GLY A 72 -10.90 9.98 -8.70
C GLY A 72 -12.30 9.39 -8.88
N SER A 73 -12.45 8.29 -9.62
CA SER A 73 -13.71 7.60 -9.85
C SER A 73 -13.71 6.18 -9.25
N TYR A 74 -14.66 5.91 -8.37
CA TYR A 74 -14.77 4.61 -7.71
C TYR A 74 -15.52 3.63 -8.60
N GLY A 75 -14.83 3.13 -9.63
CA GLY A 75 -15.35 2.13 -10.56
C GLY A 75 -15.11 0.68 -10.14
N PRO A 76 -15.39 -0.29 -11.03
CA PRO A 76 -15.16 -1.71 -10.79
C PRO A 76 -13.69 -2.05 -10.48
N ALA A 77 -12.74 -1.39 -11.14
CA ALA A 77 -11.31 -1.57 -10.89
C ALA A 77 -10.92 -1.13 -9.47
N THR A 78 -11.39 0.03 -9.02
CA THR A 78 -11.20 0.52 -7.64
C THR A 78 -11.84 -0.43 -6.63
N THR A 79 -13.06 -0.90 -6.89
CA THR A 79 -13.75 -1.90 -6.04
C THR A 79 -12.92 -3.17 -5.89
N ALA A 80 -12.40 -3.71 -7.00
CA ALA A 80 -11.57 -4.91 -6.98
C ALA A 80 -10.24 -4.69 -6.24
N ALA A 81 -9.61 -3.52 -6.39
CA ALA A 81 -8.39 -3.17 -5.66
C ALA A 81 -8.63 -3.08 -4.15
N VAL A 82 -9.74 -2.46 -3.73
CA VAL A 82 -10.12 -2.38 -2.32
C VAL A 82 -10.41 -3.76 -1.74
N LYS A 83 -11.10 -4.64 -2.45
CA LYS A 83 -11.31 -6.04 -2.01
C LYS A 83 -10.00 -6.79 -1.79
N ARG A 84 -9.03 -6.62 -2.69
CA ARG A 84 -7.71 -7.25 -2.57
C ARG A 84 -6.90 -6.69 -1.41
N PHE A 85 -6.92 -5.37 -1.21
CA PHE A 85 -6.32 -4.74 -0.03
C PHE A 85 -6.95 -5.28 1.27
N GLN A 86 -8.28 -5.31 1.34
CA GLN A 86 -9.01 -5.84 2.49
C GLN A 86 -8.62 -7.29 2.77
N SER A 87 -8.61 -8.14 1.73
CA SER A 87 -8.22 -9.55 1.85
C SER A 87 -6.78 -9.71 2.33
N ALA A 88 -5.85 -8.91 1.81
CA ALA A 88 -4.44 -8.97 2.20
C ALA A 88 -4.24 -8.68 3.69
N TYR A 89 -5.03 -7.76 4.25
CA TYR A 89 -4.95 -7.37 5.66
C TYR A 89 -5.98 -8.03 6.58
N GLY A 90 -6.65 -9.10 6.14
CA GLY A 90 -7.60 -9.85 6.96
C GLY A 90 -8.87 -9.09 7.33
N LEU A 91 -9.26 -8.10 6.52
CA LEU A 91 -10.52 -7.37 6.65
C LEU A 91 -11.64 -8.07 5.85
N ALA A 92 -12.90 -7.71 6.12
CA ALA A 92 -14.01 -8.10 5.26
C ALA A 92 -13.83 -7.54 3.84
N ALA A 93 -13.76 -8.41 2.84
CA ALA A 93 -13.48 -8.06 1.44
C ALA A 93 -14.75 -7.63 0.67
N ASP A 94 -15.48 -6.66 1.19
CA ASP A 94 -16.74 -6.15 0.63
C ASP A 94 -16.54 -5.13 -0.52
N GLY A 95 -15.33 -4.57 -0.66
CA GLY A 95 -15.02 -3.55 -1.66
C GLY A 95 -15.57 -2.17 -1.30
N VAL A 96 -15.92 -1.94 -0.02
CA VAL A 96 -16.37 -0.67 0.54
C VAL A 96 -15.27 -0.14 1.47
N ALA A 97 -14.73 1.04 1.15
CA ALA A 97 -13.73 1.70 1.99
C ALA A 97 -14.41 2.45 3.15
N GLY A 98 -14.96 1.70 4.09
CA GLY A 98 -15.51 2.18 5.36
C GLY A 98 -14.46 2.30 6.49
N PRO A 99 -14.88 2.52 7.75
CA PRO A 99 -13.98 2.83 8.86
C PRO A 99 -12.85 1.82 9.08
N ALA A 100 -13.10 0.51 8.97
CA ALA A 100 -12.06 -0.51 9.15
C ALA A 100 -10.98 -0.46 8.04
N THR A 101 -11.40 -0.22 6.79
CA THR A 101 -10.47 -0.06 5.66
C THR A 101 -9.63 1.21 5.85
N GLN A 102 -10.25 2.32 6.23
CA GLN A 102 -9.58 3.60 6.47
C GLN A 102 -8.61 3.52 7.66
N ALA A 103 -9.02 2.91 8.77
CA ALA A 103 -8.15 2.66 9.92
C ALA A 103 -6.89 1.88 9.53
N LYS A 104 -7.03 0.85 8.67
CA LYS A 104 -5.87 0.10 8.19
C LYS A 104 -4.97 0.92 7.27
N LEU A 105 -5.53 1.82 6.46
CA LEU A 105 -4.75 2.74 5.63
C LEU A 105 -3.95 3.73 6.49
N TYR A 106 -4.54 4.30 7.53
CA TYR A 106 -3.84 5.19 8.47
C TYR A 106 -2.70 4.46 9.19
N ALA A 107 -2.90 3.21 9.61
CA ALA A 107 -1.84 2.42 10.24
C ALA A 107 -0.65 2.08 9.31
N LEU A 108 -0.79 2.33 8.01
CA LEU A 108 0.24 2.10 7.00
C LEU A 108 0.83 3.40 6.46
N GLN A 109 0.34 4.57 6.89
CA GLN A 109 0.70 5.87 6.36
C GLN A 109 1.51 6.68 7.39
N ASP A 110 2.54 7.38 6.91
CA ASP A 110 3.30 8.38 7.65
C ASP A 110 2.76 9.80 7.38
N ASP A 111 3.16 10.75 8.23
CA ASP A 111 2.71 12.16 8.20
C ASP A 111 2.87 12.86 6.84
N ASP A 112 3.83 12.42 6.02
CA ASP A 112 4.12 12.98 4.69
C ASP A 112 3.43 12.23 3.52
N CYS A 113 2.42 11.41 3.84
CA CYS A 113 1.64 10.54 2.97
C CYS A 113 2.34 9.29 2.48
N THR A 114 3.64 9.13 2.75
CA THR A 114 4.37 7.92 2.35
C THR A 114 3.89 6.72 3.17
N PRO A 115 4.05 5.49 2.67
CA PRO A 115 3.81 4.33 3.49
C PRO A 115 4.96 4.11 4.48
N VAL A 116 4.64 3.61 5.67
CA VAL A 116 5.53 3.47 6.85
C VAL A 116 6.87 2.73 6.65
N ASN A 117 7.13 2.14 5.48
CA ASN A 117 8.38 1.43 5.18
C ASN A 117 9.17 2.01 3.99
N PHE A 118 8.73 3.11 3.38
CA PHE A 118 9.41 3.72 2.23
C PHE A 118 9.37 5.24 2.34
N THR A 119 10.49 5.91 2.08
CA THR A 119 10.61 7.36 2.29
C THR A 119 11.02 8.11 1.03
N TYR A 120 10.69 9.40 0.95
CA TYR A 120 11.18 10.25 -0.15
C TYR A 120 12.72 10.30 -0.26
N PRO A 121 13.51 10.44 0.83
CA PRO A 121 14.97 10.40 0.73
C PRO A 121 15.52 9.06 0.22
N GLU A 122 14.89 7.94 0.58
CA GLU A 122 15.26 6.62 0.05
C GLU A 122 15.06 6.55 -1.47
N LEU A 123 13.94 7.10 -1.96
CA LEU A 123 13.61 7.15 -3.38
C LEU A 123 14.29 8.30 -4.14
N ASN A 124 14.99 9.22 -3.48
CA ASN A 124 15.77 10.26 -4.15
C ASN A 124 17.13 10.44 -3.48
N LYS A 125 18.10 9.66 -3.95
CA LYS A 125 19.52 9.79 -3.61
C LYS A 125 20.29 10.69 -4.57
N CYS A 126 19.61 11.30 -5.56
CA CYS A 126 20.22 12.14 -6.58
C CYS A 126 20.36 13.59 -6.09
N ASN A 127 19.32 14.14 -5.47
CA ASN A 127 19.30 15.48 -4.89
C ASN A 127 18.17 15.60 -3.85
N SER A 128 17.99 16.76 -3.22
CA SER A 128 16.91 17.01 -2.25
C SER A 128 15.68 17.70 -2.83
N THR A 129 15.73 18.18 -4.08
CA THR A 129 14.71 19.08 -4.66
C THR A 129 13.76 18.39 -5.62
N TRP A 130 14.07 17.16 -6.06
CA TRP A 130 13.34 16.44 -7.11
C TRP A 130 13.36 17.17 -8.47
N ALA A 131 14.21 18.19 -8.62
CA ALA A 131 14.34 18.97 -9.83
C ALA A 131 15.30 18.31 -10.83
N GLY A 132 15.21 18.75 -12.09
CA GLY A 132 16.09 18.33 -13.17
C GLY A 132 15.69 17.01 -13.83
N GLY A 133 14.51 16.47 -13.54
CA GLY A 133 13.93 15.33 -14.25
C GLY A 133 13.20 15.74 -15.54
N ALA A 134 12.46 14.81 -16.13
CA ALA A 134 11.65 15.01 -17.33
C ALA A 134 10.28 15.65 -17.06
N VAL A 135 9.91 15.81 -15.78
CA VAL A 135 8.67 16.44 -15.32
C VAL A 135 8.94 17.39 -14.16
N ALA A 136 7.95 18.21 -13.81
CA ALA A 136 8.04 19.08 -12.63
C ALA A 136 8.27 18.26 -11.35
N ALA A 137 9.00 18.84 -10.39
CA ALA A 137 9.36 18.18 -9.13
C ALA A 137 8.13 17.64 -8.37
N GLY A 138 7.02 18.39 -8.35
CA GLY A 138 5.75 17.93 -7.75
C GLY A 138 5.18 16.69 -8.42
N THR A 139 5.24 16.61 -9.76
CA THR A 139 4.82 15.43 -10.53
C THR A 139 5.73 14.24 -10.25
N ALA A 140 7.06 14.45 -10.22
CA ALA A 140 8.00 13.39 -9.88
C ALA A 140 7.77 12.83 -8.47
N LYS A 141 7.49 13.70 -7.48
CA LYS A 141 7.13 13.28 -6.13
C LYS A 141 5.81 12.49 -6.09
N ALA A 142 4.77 12.94 -6.80
CA ALA A 142 3.50 12.24 -6.87
C ALA A 142 3.64 10.84 -7.52
N ASN A 143 4.45 10.75 -8.57
CA ASN A 143 4.80 9.49 -9.21
C ASN A 143 5.55 8.54 -8.28
N ALA A 144 6.49 9.06 -7.48
CA ALA A 144 7.21 8.28 -6.49
C ALA A 144 6.30 7.84 -5.35
N LEU A 145 5.38 8.68 -4.89
CA LEU A 145 4.39 8.33 -3.88
C LEU A 145 3.56 7.12 -4.28
N SER A 146 3.02 7.13 -5.51
CA SER A 146 2.29 5.98 -6.06
C SER A 146 3.18 4.72 -6.14
N SER A 147 4.46 4.88 -6.50
CA SER A 147 5.42 3.77 -6.52
C SER A 147 5.68 3.20 -5.12
N MET A 148 5.80 4.05 -4.09
CA MET A 148 5.97 3.61 -2.69
C MET A 148 4.76 2.82 -2.19
N TRP A 149 3.53 3.25 -2.48
CA TRP A 149 2.33 2.49 -2.10
C TRP A 149 2.24 1.13 -2.81
N LYS A 150 2.74 1.02 -4.05
CA LYS A 150 2.92 -0.28 -4.73
C LYS A 150 3.99 -1.14 -4.06
N LEU A 151 5.11 -0.55 -3.66
CA LEU A 151 6.18 -1.23 -2.92
C LEU A 151 5.71 -1.70 -1.54
N GLN A 152 4.85 -0.94 -0.85
CA GLN A 152 4.25 -1.36 0.43
C GLN A 152 3.38 -2.60 0.26
N ALA A 153 2.58 -2.67 -0.81
CA ALA A 153 1.81 -3.88 -1.13
C ALA A 153 2.72 -5.08 -1.47
N LEU A 154 3.77 -4.85 -2.27
CA LEU A 154 4.77 -5.86 -2.60
C LEU A 154 5.51 -6.39 -1.36
N ARG A 155 5.92 -5.49 -0.45
CA ARG A 155 6.57 -5.82 0.83
C ARG A 155 5.68 -6.72 1.68
N HIS A 156 4.40 -6.37 1.80
CA HIS A 156 3.45 -7.17 2.55
C HIS A 156 3.23 -8.56 1.93
N ALA A 157 3.07 -8.63 0.60
CA ALA A 157 2.95 -9.89 -0.14
C ALA A 157 4.20 -10.79 -0.05
N LEU A 158 5.36 -10.20 0.23
CA LEU A 158 6.63 -10.88 0.47
C LEU A 158 6.86 -11.28 1.93
N GLY A 159 5.84 -11.22 2.78
CA GLY A 159 5.90 -11.66 4.17
C GLY A 159 6.46 -10.60 5.12
N ASP A 160 6.21 -9.32 4.83
CA ASP A 160 6.58 -8.18 5.66
C ASP A 160 8.09 -8.03 5.93
N GLN A 161 8.92 -8.64 5.08
CA GLN A 161 10.37 -8.46 5.08
C GLN A 161 10.76 -7.22 4.26
N SER A 162 11.92 -6.63 4.55
CA SER A 162 12.37 -5.40 3.90
C SER A 162 12.66 -5.60 2.41
N ILE A 163 12.37 -4.57 1.61
CA ILE A 163 12.76 -4.49 0.20
C ILE A 163 13.87 -3.44 0.11
N ARG A 164 15.02 -3.80 -0.48
CA ARG A 164 16.17 -2.90 -0.60
C ARG A 164 16.02 -2.00 -1.82
N VAL A 165 15.73 -0.72 -1.63
CA VAL A 165 15.74 0.29 -2.70
C VAL A 165 17.18 0.75 -2.98
N THR A 166 17.68 0.49 -4.19
CA THR A 166 19.02 0.92 -4.62
C THR A 166 18.98 2.31 -5.25
N SER A 167 17.97 2.58 -6.07
CA SER A 167 17.80 3.84 -6.81
C SER A 167 16.32 4.14 -7.05
N GLY A 168 15.98 5.43 -7.18
CA GLY A 168 14.63 5.91 -7.46
C GLY A 168 14.69 7.09 -8.45
N PHE A 169 14.20 8.27 -8.08
CA PHE A 169 14.31 9.47 -8.91
C PHE A 169 15.77 9.76 -9.32
N ARG A 170 15.96 10.08 -10.59
CA ARG A 170 17.20 10.62 -11.14
C ARG A 170 16.88 11.88 -11.92
N SER A 171 17.62 12.97 -11.68
CA SER A 171 17.70 14.08 -12.63
C SER A 171 18.39 13.63 -13.92
N THR A 172 18.30 14.41 -15.00
CA THR A 172 19.04 14.18 -16.24
C THR A 172 20.54 14.05 -15.98
N SER A 173 21.10 14.87 -15.10
CA SER A 173 22.53 14.79 -14.72
C SER A 173 22.86 13.45 -14.03
N CYS A 174 22.08 13.08 -12.99
CA CYS A 174 22.29 11.80 -12.29
C CYS A 174 22.07 10.58 -13.21
N ASN A 175 21.09 10.65 -14.12
CA ASN A 175 20.81 9.57 -15.05
C ASN A 175 21.95 9.41 -16.06
N SER A 176 22.48 10.51 -16.62
CA SER A 176 23.64 10.47 -17.51
C SER A 176 24.91 9.98 -16.80
N ALA A 177 25.11 10.34 -15.52
CA ALA A 177 26.26 9.91 -14.74
C ALA A 177 26.35 8.38 -14.56
N VAL A 178 25.21 7.69 -14.58
CA VAL A 178 25.14 6.21 -14.52
C VAL A 178 24.99 5.56 -15.91
N GLY A 179 25.12 6.34 -16.99
CA GLY A 179 24.92 5.84 -18.36
C GLY A 179 23.47 5.44 -18.67
N GLY A 180 22.49 6.01 -17.94
CA GLY A 180 21.08 5.69 -18.11
C GLY A 180 20.52 6.15 -19.45
N ALA A 181 19.51 5.42 -19.95
CA ALA A 181 18.82 5.77 -21.19
C ALA A 181 18.15 7.15 -21.12
N THR A 182 18.08 7.86 -22.25
CA THR A 182 17.47 9.21 -22.35
C THR A 182 15.96 9.21 -22.09
N ASN A 183 15.29 8.08 -22.33
CA ASN A 183 13.87 7.86 -22.06
C ASN A 183 13.63 7.11 -20.72
N SER A 184 14.63 7.10 -19.83
CA SER A 184 14.56 6.44 -18.53
C SER A 184 13.38 6.92 -17.69
N ARG A 185 12.64 5.96 -17.12
CA ARG A 185 11.51 6.20 -16.22
C ARG A 185 11.91 6.82 -14.87
N HIS A 186 13.18 6.71 -14.49
CA HIS A 186 13.71 7.40 -13.30
C HIS A 186 13.65 8.92 -13.41
N LEU A 187 13.69 9.47 -14.64
CA LEU A 187 13.55 10.91 -14.88
C LEU A 187 12.15 11.44 -14.55
N TYR A 188 11.16 10.55 -14.50
CA TYR A 188 9.76 10.88 -14.25
C TYR A 188 9.36 10.62 -12.78
N GLY A 189 10.25 10.06 -11.96
CA GLY A 189 9.95 9.67 -10.57
C GLY A 189 9.07 8.43 -10.45
N ASP A 190 8.85 7.67 -11.53
CA ASP A 190 7.97 6.49 -11.55
C ASP A 190 8.71 5.17 -11.73
N ALA A 191 10.02 5.16 -11.54
CA ALA A 191 10.84 3.95 -11.52
C ALA A 191 11.64 3.82 -10.22
N VAL A 192 11.83 2.57 -9.81
CA VAL A 192 12.60 2.18 -8.63
C VAL A 192 13.44 0.95 -8.97
N ASP A 193 14.72 0.99 -8.62
CA ASP A 193 15.62 -0.15 -8.71
C ASP A 193 15.68 -0.84 -7.35
N LEU A 194 15.48 -2.15 -7.34
CA LEU A 194 15.39 -2.99 -6.16
C LEU A 194 16.54 -3.99 -6.15
N GLY A 195 17.33 -3.98 -5.09
CA GLY A 195 18.44 -4.91 -4.91
C GLY A 195 18.02 -6.21 -4.22
N ALA A 196 18.89 -7.21 -4.29
CA ALA A 196 18.77 -8.39 -3.44
C ALA A 196 18.88 -8.01 -1.96
N GLY A 197 18.25 -8.81 -1.11
CA GLY A 197 18.25 -8.66 0.35
C GLY A 197 17.69 -9.94 0.97
N PRO A 198 16.62 -9.89 1.80
CA PRO A 198 15.95 -11.10 2.26
C PRO A 198 15.24 -11.87 1.13
N HIS A 199 15.04 -11.21 -0.02
CA HIS A 199 14.46 -11.82 -1.22
C HIS A 199 15.47 -11.86 -2.37
N SER A 200 15.40 -12.92 -3.17
CA SER A 200 16.13 -12.98 -4.44
C SER A 200 15.53 -11.99 -5.45
N LEU A 201 16.35 -11.54 -6.41
CA LEU A 201 15.88 -10.70 -7.52
C LEU A 201 14.69 -11.34 -8.26
N CYS A 202 14.76 -12.65 -8.52
CA CYS A 202 13.66 -13.34 -9.20
C CYS A 202 12.39 -13.46 -8.36
N THR A 203 12.50 -13.55 -7.03
CA THR A 203 11.34 -13.49 -6.13
C THR A 203 10.65 -12.13 -6.24
N ILE A 204 11.42 -11.05 -6.19
CA ILE A 204 10.92 -9.67 -6.34
C ILE A 204 10.25 -9.49 -7.70
N ALA A 205 10.93 -9.84 -8.79
CA ALA A 205 10.43 -9.68 -10.15
C ALA A 205 9.11 -10.43 -10.37
N LYS A 206 9.02 -11.69 -9.91
CA LYS A 206 7.81 -12.50 -10.07
C LYS A 206 6.62 -11.91 -9.31
N GLN A 207 6.85 -11.40 -8.10
CA GLN A 207 5.80 -10.81 -7.29
C GLN A 207 5.37 -9.43 -7.79
N ALA A 208 6.30 -8.59 -8.25
CA ALA A 208 6.01 -7.25 -8.78
C ALA A 208 4.93 -7.25 -9.89
N ARG A 209 4.80 -8.35 -10.65
CA ARG A 209 3.75 -8.56 -11.66
C ARG A 209 2.31 -8.45 -11.14
N ASN A 210 2.09 -8.54 -9.84
CA ASN A 210 0.78 -8.44 -9.19
C ASN A 210 0.49 -7.04 -8.61
N HIS A 211 1.48 -6.13 -8.61
CA HIS A 211 1.45 -4.92 -7.78
C HIS A 211 1.49 -3.62 -8.60
N GLY A 212 0.98 -3.64 -9.83
CA GLY A 212 0.79 -2.42 -10.60
C GLY A 212 2.05 -1.87 -11.27
N PHE A 213 3.11 -2.67 -11.37
CA PHE A 213 4.28 -2.35 -12.16
C PHE A 213 4.12 -2.93 -13.56
N ASN A 214 3.97 -2.06 -14.56
CA ASN A 214 3.87 -2.46 -15.96
C ASN A 214 5.21 -2.42 -16.70
N GLY A 215 6.27 -1.91 -16.06
CA GLY A 215 7.64 -2.15 -16.48
C GLY A 215 8.39 -2.95 -15.42
N ILE A 216 9.02 -4.06 -15.81
CA ILE A 216 9.82 -4.93 -14.94
C ILE A 216 11.02 -5.42 -15.75
N LEU A 217 12.23 -5.03 -15.34
CA LEU A 217 13.47 -5.53 -15.94
C LEU A 217 14.31 -6.19 -14.86
N GLY A 218 15.01 -7.27 -15.20
CA GLY A 218 15.81 -8.02 -14.23
C GLY A 218 16.78 -8.99 -14.87
N PRO A 219 17.28 -9.99 -14.11
CA PRO A 219 18.26 -10.96 -14.58
C PRO A 219 17.88 -11.59 -15.92
N GLY A 220 18.79 -11.47 -16.90
CA GLY A 220 18.58 -11.87 -18.28
C GLY A 220 18.23 -10.75 -19.26
N TYR A 221 17.91 -9.55 -18.76
CA TYR A 221 17.82 -8.33 -19.57
C TYR A 221 19.12 -7.51 -19.46
N ALA A 222 19.55 -6.90 -20.56
CA ALA A 222 20.83 -6.20 -20.64
C ALA A 222 20.95 -5.08 -19.57
N GLY A 223 22.04 -5.08 -18.80
CA GLY A 223 22.28 -4.10 -17.74
C GLY A 223 21.47 -4.28 -16.45
N HIS A 224 20.73 -5.39 -16.29
CA HIS A 224 19.82 -5.63 -15.16
C HIS A 224 20.08 -6.96 -14.44
N SER A 225 21.32 -7.46 -14.43
CA SER A 225 21.67 -8.73 -13.77
C SER A 225 21.76 -8.66 -12.25
N ASP A 226 21.90 -7.46 -11.68
CA ASP A 226 22.20 -7.23 -10.25
C ASP A 226 21.08 -6.49 -9.48
N HIS A 227 20.00 -6.10 -10.17
CA HIS A 227 18.82 -5.46 -9.58
C HIS A 227 17.55 -5.80 -10.38
N ILE A 228 16.39 -5.54 -9.77
CA ILE A 228 15.11 -5.48 -10.46
C ILE A 228 14.73 -4.02 -10.65
N HIS A 229 14.57 -3.59 -11.89
CA HIS A 229 13.92 -2.34 -12.22
C HIS A 229 12.41 -2.56 -12.22
N VAL A 230 11.66 -1.73 -11.49
CA VAL A 230 10.20 -1.66 -11.58
C VAL A 230 9.78 -0.24 -11.91
N ASN A 231 8.77 -0.08 -12.77
CA ASN A 231 8.20 1.23 -13.05
C ASN A 231 6.70 1.21 -13.32
N GLN A 232 6.10 2.40 -13.29
CA GLN A 232 4.79 2.68 -13.87
C GLN A 232 4.94 3.65 -15.05
N GLY A 233 4.51 3.23 -16.23
CA GLY A 233 4.66 4.03 -17.45
C GLY A 233 3.58 3.79 -18.48
N PRO A 234 3.68 4.43 -19.66
CA PRO A 234 2.68 4.30 -20.70
C PRO A 234 2.71 2.93 -21.40
N SER A 235 3.84 2.23 -21.34
CA SER A 235 4.04 0.94 -22.03
C SER A 235 4.09 -0.21 -21.04
N HIS A 236 3.48 -1.33 -21.40
CA HIS A 236 3.63 -2.58 -20.69
C HIS A 236 4.82 -3.37 -21.28
N PHE A 237 5.85 -3.61 -20.48
CA PHE A 237 7.03 -4.37 -20.89
C PHE A 237 7.73 -5.05 -19.71
N TRP A 238 7.74 -6.38 -19.71
CA TRP A 238 8.46 -7.18 -18.71
C TRP A 238 9.53 -8.02 -19.39
N SER A 239 10.74 -8.07 -18.82
CA SER A 239 11.82 -8.93 -19.28
C SER A 239 12.79 -9.26 -18.14
N ALA A 240 12.81 -10.51 -17.73
CA ALA A 240 13.80 -11.05 -16.80
C ALA A 240 13.93 -12.54 -17.08
N SER A 241 14.53 -12.89 -18.22
CA SER A 241 14.52 -14.26 -18.76
C SER A 241 15.12 -15.29 -17.82
N GLN A 242 16.14 -14.93 -17.02
CA GLN A 242 16.72 -15.80 -16.00
C GLN A 242 15.79 -16.03 -14.79
N CYS A 243 14.74 -15.21 -14.67
CA CYS A 243 13.66 -15.37 -13.70
C CYS A 243 12.41 -16.04 -14.29
N GLY A 244 12.41 -16.38 -15.58
CA GLY A 244 11.23 -16.92 -16.27
C GLY A 244 10.13 -15.89 -16.53
N ILE A 245 10.54 -14.64 -16.81
CA ILE A 245 9.66 -13.52 -17.21
C ILE A 245 10.09 -13.02 -18.59
#